data_AF-A0A452XV80-F1
#
_entry.id   AF-A0A452XV80-F1
#
_cell.length_a   1.000
_cell.length_b   1.000
_cell.length_c   1.000
_cell.angle_alpha   90.00
_cell.angle_beta   90.00
_cell.angle_gamma   90.00
#
_symmetry.space_group_name_H-M   'P 1'
#
loop_
_entity.id
_entity.type
_entity.pdbx_description
1 polymer ?
#
loop_
_entity_poly.entity_id
_entity_poly.type
_entity_poly.pdbx_seq_one_letter_code
_entity_poly.pdbx_strand_id
1 'polypeptide(L)'
;KADRLMADLEKAKLDYLQASLVVTSTRRLMIPSLIHSNTHDFAKDMESLLRWICDQLPTSWSLRKSMVDCLRGHLKVEDVVEVIPYDYEFQYLLPK
;
A
#
# COMPACT_ATOMS: atom_id res chain seq x y z
N LYS A 1 -3.09 -0.40 -28.70
CA LYS A 1 -1.70 -0.56 -28.19
C LYS A 1 -1.53 0.13 -26.84
N ALA A 2 -1.98 1.38 -26.70
CA ALA A 2 -2.00 2.10 -25.42
C ALA A 2 -2.85 1.40 -24.34
N ASP A 3 -4.03 0.87 -24.68
CA ASP A 3 -4.93 0.26 -23.68
C ASP A 3 -4.34 -0.97 -22.99
N ARG A 4 -3.55 -1.78 -23.73
CA ARG A 4 -2.85 -2.93 -23.15
C ARG A 4 -1.74 -2.47 -22.20
N LEU A 5 -0.97 -1.46 -22.58
CA LEU A 5 0.08 -0.89 -21.73
C LEU A 5 -0.49 -0.31 -20.43
N MET A 6 -1.62 0.39 -20.52
CA MET A 6 -2.33 0.91 -19.36
C MET A 6 -2.82 -0.22 -18.44
N ALA A 7 -3.39 -1.28 -19.01
CA ALA A 7 -3.83 -2.43 -18.22
C ALA A 7 -2.66 -3.16 -17.53
N ASP A 8 -1.53 -3.33 -18.24
CA ASP A 8 -0.33 -3.96 -17.69
C ASP A 8 0.28 -3.10 -16.57
N LEU A 9 0.31 -1.78 -16.73
CA LEU A 9 0.78 -0.86 -15.70
C LEU A 9 -0.13 -0.84 -14.47
N GLU A 10 -1.45 -0.82 -14.69
CA GLU A 10 -2.43 -0.88 -13.60
C GLU A 10 -2.27 -2.18 -12.81
N LYS A 11 -2.11 -3.30 -13.49
CA LYS A 11 -1.84 -4.59 -12.86
C LYS A 11 -0.53 -4.56 -12.06
N ALA A 12 0.56 -4.07 -12.64
CA ALA A 12 1.86 -4.01 -11.96
C ALA A 12 1.82 -3.11 -10.71
N LYS A 13 1.10 -1.99 -10.76
CA LYS A 13 0.86 -1.12 -9.60
C LYS A 13 0.10 -1.87 -8.50
N LEU A 14 -0.97 -2.58 -8.85
CA LEU A 14 -1.77 -3.36 -7.91
C LEU A 14 -0.95 -4.50 -7.28
N ASP A 15 -0.21 -5.26 -8.09
CA ASP A 15 0.67 -6.34 -7.62
C ASP A 15 1.75 -5.79 -6.66
N TYR A 16 2.34 -4.63 -6.98
CA TYR A 16 3.30 -3.95 -6.11
C TYR A 16 2.67 -3.50 -4.78
N LEU A 17 1.52 -2.83 -4.81
CA LEU A 17 0.83 -2.41 -3.59
C LEU A 17 0.48 -3.61 -2.70
N GLN A 18 0.02 -4.70 -3.29
CA GLN A 18 -0.30 -5.91 -2.54
C GLN A 18 0.94 -6.55 -1.90
N ALA A 19 2.06 -6.61 -2.62
CA ALA A 19 3.28 -7.24 -2.13
C ALA A 19 4.05 -6.38 -1.11
N SER A 20 3.91 -5.06 -1.19
CA SER A 20 4.77 -4.12 -0.46
C SER A 20 4.13 -3.54 0.82
N LEU A 21 2.81 -3.64 0.96
CA LEU A 21 2.09 -3.19 2.15
C LEU A 21 1.90 -4.35 3.13
N VAL A 22 2.16 -4.10 4.41
CA VAL A 22 1.98 -5.11 5.47
C VAL A 22 1.09 -4.56 6.56
N VAL A 23 0.02 -5.29 6.92
CA VAL A 23 -0.77 -5.02 8.12
C VAL A 23 -0.37 -6.03 9.18
N THR A 24 0.21 -5.57 10.28
CA THR A 24 0.65 -6.42 11.37
C THR A 24 -0.53 -6.88 12.24
N SER A 25 -0.31 -7.94 13.02
CA SER A 25 -1.31 -8.44 13.99
C SER A 25 -1.64 -7.41 15.08
N THR A 26 -0.73 -6.48 15.37
CA THR A 26 -0.94 -5.35 16.30
C THR A 26 -1.64 -4.16 15.63
N ARG A 27 -2.23 -4.34 14.45
CA ARG A 27 -2.89 -3.29 13.64
C ARG A 27 -1.98 -2.10 13.35
N ARG A 28 -0.71 -2.36 13.01
CA ARG A 28 0.15 -1.35 12.37
C ARG A 28 0.20 -1.60 10.87
N LEU A 29 0.26 -0.53 10.11
CA LEU A 29 0.41 -0.54 8.67
C LEU A 29 1.83 -0.13 8.32
N MET A 30 2.56 -1.04 7.68
CA MET A 30 3.90 -0.78 7.18
C MET A 30 3.80 -0.35 5.71
N ILE A 31 4.35 0.82 5.39
CA ILE A 31 4.38 1.35 4.02
C ILE A 31 5.83 1.48 3.53
N PRO A 32 6.14 1.08 2.29
CA PRO A 32 7.46 1.29 1.71
C PRO A 32 7.82 2.77 1.64
N SER A 33 9.10 3.08 1.91
CA SER A 33 9.62 4.45 1.81
C SER A 33 9.40 5.08 0.44
N LEU A 34 9.35 4.26 -0.62
CA LEU A 34 9.04 4.71 -1.99
C LEU A 34 7.63 5.29 -2.11
N ILE A 35 6.62 4.65 -1.50
CA ILE A 35 5.24 5.18 -1.50
C ILE A 35 5.18 6.47 -0.67
N HIS A 36 5.87 6.46 0.48
CA HIS A 36 5.94 7.61 1.37
C HIS A 36 6.65 8.83 0.71
N SER A 37 7.76 8.62 0.00
CA SER A 37 8.49 9.71 -0.68
C SER A 37 7.66 10.36 -1.78
N ASN A 38 6.82 9.58 -2.45
CA ASN A 38 5.97 10.02 -3.55
C ASN A 38 4.58 10.49 -3.08
N THR A 39 4.37 10.71 -1.77
CA THR A 39 3.08 11.14 -1.23
C THR A 39 2.48 12.32 -2.00
N HIS A 40 3.28 13.34 -2.33
CA HIS A 40 2.82 14.56 -3.01
C HIS A 40 2.26 14.32 -4.42
N ASP A 41 2.63 13.22 -5.07
CA ASP A 41 2.10 12.86 -6.39
C ASP A 41 0.67 12.26 -6.29
N PHE A 42 0.30 11.75 -5.11
CA PHE A 42 -0.94 11.00 -4.89
C PHE A 42 -1.91 11.66 -3.91
N ALA A 43 -1.39 12.43 -2.94
CA ALA A 43 -2.12 12.90 -1.78
C ALA A 43 -1.49 14.15 -1.13
N LYS A 44 -2.30 14.88 -0.36
CA LYS A 44 -1.89 16.09 0.38
C LYS A 44 -1.21 15.83 1.73
N ASP A 45 -1.50 14.69 2.35
CA ASP A 45 -1.07 14.31 3.69
C ASP A 45 -1.12 12.77 3.83
N MET A 46 -0.57 12.25 4.93
CA MET A 46 -0.49 10.81 5.17
C MET A 46 -1.88 10.15 5.22
N GLU A 47 -2.85 10.81 5.84
CA GLU A 47 -4.23 10.29 5.93
C GLU A 47 -4.85 10.12 4.54
N SER A 48 -4.69 11.13 3.69
CA SER A 48 -5.18 11.12 2.31
C SER A 48 -4.46 10.09 1.46
N LEU A 49 -3.17 9.83 1.72
CA LEU A 49 -2.41 8.78 1.04
C LEU A 49 -2.97 7.41 1.38
N LEU A 50 -3.24 7.12 2.66
CA LEU A 50 -3.80 5.83 3.08
C LEU A 50 -5.19 5.59 2.50
N ARG A 51 -6.00 6.65 2.43
CA ARG A 51 -7.29 6.59 1.75
C ARG A 51 -7.12 6.30 0.26
N TRP A 52 -6.21 7.00 -0.42
CA TRP A 52 -5.89 6.77 -1.82
C TRP A 52 -5.46 5.33 -2.07
N ILE A 53 -4.57 4.79 -1.24
CA ILE A 53 -4.14 3.38 -1.31
C ILE A 53 -5.35 2.45 -1.19
N CYS A 54 -6.20 2.64 -0.17
CA CYS A 54 -7.42 1.83 0.00
C CYS A 54 -8.36 1.89 -1.21
N ASP A 55 -8.42 3.03 -1.90
CA ASP A 55 -9.21 3.22 -3.11
C ASP A 55 -8.60 2.51 -4.33
N GLN A 56 -7.27 2.37 -4.38
CA GLN A 56 -6.60 1.59 -5.42
C GLN A 56 -6.85 0.08 -5.24
N LEU A 57 -6.90 -0.42 -4.01
CA LEU A 57 -7.04 -1.85 -3.75
C LEU A 57 -8.44 -2.37 -4.12
N PRO A 58 -8.57 -3.51 -4.83
CA PRO A 58 -9.83 -4.20 -5.04
C PRO A 58 -10.60 -4.45 -3.74
N THR A 59 -11.93 -4.28 -3.78
CA THR A 59 -12.83 -4.53 -2.63
C THR A 59 -12.81 -5.97 -2.14
N SER A 60 -12.48 -6.92 -3.02
CA SER A 60 -12.35 -8.34 -2.69
C SER A 60 -11.07 -8.70 -1.94
N TRP A 61 -10.08 -7.81 -1.89
CA TRP A 61 -8.80 -8.10 -1.23
C TRP A 61 -8.89 -7.98 0.28
N SER A 62 -8.40 -9.02 0.97
CA SER A 62 -8.29 -9.04 2.44
C SER A 62 -7.40 -7.90 2.96
N LEU A 63 -6.36 -7.53 2.20
CA LEU A 63 -5.48 -6.40 2.54
C LEU A 63 -6.26 -5.10 2.72
N ARG A 64 -7.17 -4.77 1.79
CA ARG A 64 -8.01 -3.57 1.90
C ARG A 64 -8.86 -3.59 3.16
N LYS A 65 -9.50 -4.73 3.45
CA LYS A 65 -10.30 -4.89 4.66
C LYS A 65 -9.44 -4.69 5.92
N SER A 66 -8.28 -5.34 6.00
CA SER A 66 -7.36 -5.20 7.12
C SER A 66 -6.88 -3.76 7.30
N MET A 67 -6.59 -3.04 6.22
CA MET A 67 -6.22 -1.63 6.26
C MET A 67 -7.36 -0.75 6.79
N VAL A 68 -8.58 -0.91 6.26
CA VAL A 68 -9.74 -0.13 6.72
C VAL A 68 -10.04 -0.37 8.20
N ASP A 69 -9.99 -1.63 8.64
CA ASP A 69 -10.21 -2.00 10.04
C ASP A 69 -9.10 -1.47 10.95
N CYS A 70 -7.86 -1.47 10.47
CA CYS A 70 -6.70 -0.87 11.13
C CYS A 70 -6.88 0.65 11.28
N LEU A 71 -7.26 1.37 10.23
CA LEU A 71 -7.43 2.83 10.29
C LEU A 71 -8.62 3.29 11.15
N ARG A 72 -9.68 2.48 11.26
CA ARG A 72 -10.87 2.82 12.05
C ARG A 72 -10.62 2.85 13.56
N GLY A 73 -9.59 2.15 14.04
CA GLY A 73 -9.33 1.95 15.46
C GLY A 73 -8.46 3.00 16.15
N HIS A 74 -7.87 3.95 15.41
CA HIS A 74 -6.84 4.83 15.92
C HIS A 74 -7.18 6.31 15.74
N LEU A 75 -6.78 7.12 16.74
CA LEU A 75 -7.04 8.56 16.77
C LEU A 75 -6.04 9.36 15.93
N LYS A 76 -4.85 8.81 15.67
CA LYS A 76 -3.78 9.44 14.90
C LYS A 76 -3.14 8.43 13.95
N VAL A 77 -2.87 8.90 12.73
CA VAL A 77 -2.24 8.09 11.68
C VAL A 77 -0.80 7.72 12.04
N GLU A 78 -0.08 8.60 12.74
CA GLU A 78 1.30 8.41 13.17
C GLU A 78 1.49 7.22 14.11
N ASP A 79 0.45 6.85 14.88
CA ASP A 79 0.50 5.72 15.82
C ASP A 79 0.35 4.36 15.11
N VAL A 80 -0.09 4.38 13.85
CA VAL A 80 -0.47 3.21 13.05
C VAL A 80 0.50 2.94 11.93
N VAL A 81 1.05 4.01 11.34
CA VAL A 81 1.86 3.91 10.13
C VAL A 81 3.34 3.85 10.48
N GLU A 82 4.01 2.83 9.95
CA GLU A 82 5.45 2.69 10.01
C GLU A 82 6.01 2.71 8.59
N VAL A 83 6.94 3.63 8.33
CA VAL A 83 7.62 3.67 7.03
C VAL A 83 8.79 2.69 7.07
N ILE A 84 8.72 1.65 6.26
CA ILE A 84 9.80 0.68 6.12
C ILE A 84 10.77 1.13 5.03
N PRO A 85 12.09 0.95 5.24
CA PRO A 85 13.06 1.22 4.18
C PRO A 85 12.74 0.38 2.96
N TYR A 86 12.84 0.99 1.78
CA TYR A 86 12.70 0.25 0.53
C TYR A 86 13.88 -0.72 0.39
N ASP A 87 13.57 -2.01 0.41
CA ASP A 87 14.53 -3.05 0.11
C ASP A 87 14.72 -3.13 -1.41
N TYR A 88 15.93 -2.81 -1.87
CA TYR A 88 16.30 -2.89 -3.28
C TYR A 88 16.54 -4.35 -3.73
N GLU A 89 16.58 -5.30 -2.79
CA GLU A 89 16.76 -6.70 -3.12
C GLU A 89 15.48 -7.30 -3.70
N PHE A 90 15.61 -7.84 -4.91
CA PHE A 90 14.52 -8.48 -5.63
C PHE A 90 14.20 -9.82 -4.95
N GLN A 91 13.14 -9.89 -4.15
CA GLN A 91 12.65 -11.17 -3.63
C GLN A 91 11.84 -11.89 -4.71
N TYR A 92 12.36 -13.02 -5.18
CA TYR A 92 11.59 -13.92 -6.02
C TYR A 92 10.38 -14.42 -5.22
N LEU A 93 9.17 -14.16 -5.73
CA LEU A 93 7.91 -14.76 -5.24
C LEU A 93 7.81 -16.27 -5.54
N LEU A 94 8.96 -16.94 -5.73
CA LEU A 94 9.01 -18.37 -6.00
C LEU A 94 8.92 -19.12 -4.67
N PRO A 95 7.97 -20.07 -4.52
CA PRO A 95 7.94 -20.93 -3.34
C PRO A 95 9.23 -21.75 -3.26
N LYS A 96 9.75 -21.92 -2.04
CA LYS A 96 10.83 -22.88 -1.74
C LYS A 96 10.30 -24.31 -1.77
#